data_AF-A0A7X8DMW4-F1
#
_entry.id   AF-A0A7X8DMW4-F1
#
_cell.length_a   1.000
_cell.length_b   1.000
_cell.length_c   1.000
_cell.angle_alpha   90.00
_cell.angle_beta   90.00
_cell.angle_gamma   90.00
#
_symmetry.space_group_name_H-M   'P 1'
#
loop_
_entity.id
_entity.type
_entity.pdbx_description
1 polymer ?
#
loop_
_entity_poly.entity_id
_entity_poly.type
_entity_poly.pdbx_seq_one_letter_code
_entity_poly.pdbx_strand_id
1 'polypeptide(L)'
;MKKTELLKEIEQFKEKTMPQTEVKELIALYPYFTLAQLVQATKESKHTFNLHALFPDRSYLKTLLSTNEDRQSTKLIDENLKKSSFQTEEKDKLNETSVESKELMYHSDTENVSIDELIEKFNTSYPKISICIEQSEEDEVYEDLCKTSVSEKMNIISETLAKVYVNQRAYDKAIKIYRALIVKYPEKNSIFANLIEELKEKKNSQKI
;
A
#
# COMPACT_ATOMS: atom_id res chain seq x y z
N MET A 1 27.69 -31.59 -20.33
CA MET A 1 27.04 -30.85 -21.43
C MET A 1 27.89 -29.66 -21.77
N LYS A 2 28.28 -29.46 -23.03
CA LYS A 2 29.14 -28.34 -23.42
C LYS A 2 28.31 -27.05 -23.51
N LYS A 3 28.86 -25.90 -23.11
CA LYS A 3 28.17 -24.59 -23.13
C LYS A 3 27.49 -24.28 -24.48
N THR A 4 28.10 -24.75 -25.57
CA THR A 4 27.61 -24.57 -26.95
C THR A 4 26.42 -25.44 -27.30
N GLU A 5 26.27 -26.62 -26.70
CA GLU A 5 25.08 -27.47 -26.85
C GLU A 5 23.89 -26.86 -26.11
N LEU A 6 24.14 -26.33 -24.91
CA LEU A 6 23.11 -25.71 -24.07
C LEU A 6 22.56 -24.42 -24.71
N LEU A 7 23.44 -23.59 -25.32
CA LEU A 7 23.02 -22.41 -26.08
C LEU A 7 22.13 -22.76 -27.28
N LYS A 8 22.49 -23.80 -28.04
CA LYS A 8 21.69 -24.27 -29.17
C LYS A 8 20.33 -24.80 -28.74
N GLU A 9 20.26 -25.49 -27.60
CA GLU A 9 19.00 -26.01 -27.05
C GLU A 9 18.09 -24.88 -26.57
N ILE A 10 18.66 -23.82 -25.95
CA ILE A 10 17.93 -22.59 -25.60
C ILE A 10 17.38 -21.88 -26.85
N GLU A 11 18.17 -21.78 -27.92
CA GLU A 11 17.73 -21.17 -29.19
C GLU A 11 16.59 -21.98 -29.84
N GLN A 12 16.68 -23.31 -29.84
CA GLN A 12 15.62 -24.20 -30.33
C GLN A 12 14.31 -24.05 -29.52
N PHE A 13 14.42 -23.77 -28.22
CA PHE A 13 13.27 -23.55 -27.35
C PHE A 13 12.57 -22.21 -27.66
N LYS A 14 13.34 -21.18 -28.02
CA LYS A 14 12.82 -19.88 -28.47
C LYS A 14 11.97 -19.97 -29.73
N GLU A 15 12.32 -20.86 -30.65
CA GLU A 15 11.63 -21.03 -31.94
C GLU A 15 10.41 -21.96 -31.84
N LYS A 16 10.39 -22.89 -30.88
CA LYS A 16 9.42 -24.00 -30.87
C LYS A 16 8.29 -23.88 -29.84
N THR A 17 8.36 -22.97 -28.88
CA THR A 17 7.27 -22.78 -27.92
C THR A 17 7.05 -21.32 -27.60
N MET A 18 6.22 -20.67 -28.40
CA MET A 18 5.40 -19.59 -27.89
C MET A 18 4.00 -19.82 -28.44
N PRO A 19 3.06 -20.44 -27.69
CA PRO A 19 1.68 -20.13 -27.98
C PRO A 19 1.60 -18.60 -27.95
N GLN A 20 1.11 -18.00 -29.02
CA GLN A 20 0.81 -16.57 -29.07
C GLN A 20 -0.39 -16.31 -28.14
N THR A 21 -0.30 -16.70 -26.87
CA THR A 21 -1.25 -16.26 -25.87
C THR A 21 -0.96 -14.79 -25.70
N GLU A 22 -1.90 -13.96 -26.11
CA GLU A 22 -1.73 -12.53 -25.97
C GLU A 22 -1.51 -12.24 -24.49
N VAL A 23 -0.45 -11.49 -24.19
CA VAL A 23 -0.10 -11.11 -22.81
C VAL A 23 -1.32 -10.51 -22.08
N LYS A 24 -2.23 -9.88 -22.83
CA LYS A 24 -3.52 -9.36 -22.36
C LYS A 24 -4.49 -10.45 -21.89
N GLU A 25 -4.63 -11.54 -22.63
CA GLU A 25 -5.47 -12.68 -22.25
C GLU A 25 -4.95 -13.37 -20.98
N LEU A 26 -3.63 -13.49 -20.87
CA LEU A 26 -2.98 -14.08 -19.70
C LEU A 26 -3.11 -13.20 -18.45
N ILE A 27 -3.05 -11.87 -18.61
CA ILE A 27 -3.33 -10.92 -17.52
C ILE A 27 -4.81 -10.96 -17.11
N ALA A 28 -5.73 -11.13 -18.05
CA ALA A 28 -7.16 -11.24 -17.74
C ALA A 28 -7.47 -12.51 -16.92
N LEU A 29 -6.83 -13.63 -17.25
CA LEU A 29 -7.00 -14.90 -16.54
C LEU A 29 -6.26 -14.92 -15.19
N TYR A 30 -5.11 -14.24 -15.12
CA TYR A 30 -4.26 -14.16 -13.94
C TYR A 30 -3.81 -12.72 -13.62
N PRO A 31 -4.69 -11.92 -12.99
CA PRO A 31 -4.42 -10.50 -12.72
C PRO A 31 -3.21 -10.20 -11.81
N TYR A 32 -2.67 -11.20 -11.12
CA TYR A 32 -1.50 -11.07 -10.23
C TYR A 32 -0.23 -11.70 -10.82
N PHE A 33 -0.24 -12.10 -12.10
CA PHE A 33 0.92 -12.67 -12.74
C PHE A 33 1.93 -11.58 -13.14
N THR A 34 2.86 -11.32 -12.22
CA THR A 34 3.82 -10.21 -12.25
C THR A 34 4.67 -10.16 -13.51
N LEU A 35 5.07 -11.32 -14.04
CA LEU A 35 5.92 -11.40 -15.23
C LEU A 35 5.20 -10.90 -16.50
N ALA A 36 3.94 -11.28 -16.71
CA ALA A 36 3.19 -10.80 -17.88
C ALA A 36 2.92 -9.30 -17.79
N GLN A 37 2.62 -8.79 -16.59
CA GLN A 37 2.41 -7.36 -16.38
C GLN A 37 3.67 -6.55 -16.67
N LEU A 38 4.85 -7.06 -16.30
CA LEU A 38 6.13 -6.45 -16.64
C LEU A 38 6.35 -6.43 -18.16
N VAL A 39 6.11 -7.55 -18.84
CA VAL A 39 6.24 -7.64 -20.31
C VAL A 39 5.25 -6.71 -21.03
N GLN A 40 4.04 -6.55 -20.51
CA GLN A 40 3.05 -5.63 -21.04
C GLN A 40 3.48 -4.17 -20.85
N ALA A 41 4.03 -3.84 -19.68
CA ALA A 41 4.50 -2.50 -19.35
C ALA A 41 5.74 -2.09 -20.17
N THR A 42 6.68 -3.02 -20.41
CA THR A 42 7.83 -2.77 -21.29
C THR A 42 7.40 -2.53 -22.73
N LYS A 43 6.28 -3.12 -23.17
CA LYS A 43 5.72 -2.94 -24.52
C LYS A 43 4.94 -1.63 -24.69
N GLU A 44 4.14 -1.23 -23.71
CA GLU A 44 3.19 -0.12 -23.86
C GLU A 44 3.66 1.22 -23.26
N SER A 45 4.82 1.28 -22.58
CA SER A 45 5.43 2.47 -21.94
C SER A 45 4.56 3.23 -20.93
N LYS A 46 3.26 2.93 -20.82
CA LYS A 46 2.24 3.66 -20.06
C LYS A 46 1.87 3.04 -18.71
N HIS A 47 2.28 1.80 -18.42
CA HIS A 47 1.78 1.02 -17.27
C HIS A 47 2.75 0.82 -16.11
N THR A 48 3.77 1.66 -15.98
CA THR A 48 4.77 1.57 -14.89
C THR A 48 4.18 1.89 -13.49
N PHE A 49 3.06 2.61 -13.43
CA PHE A 49 2.47 3.06 -12.17
C PHE A 49 1.89 1.90 -11.34
N ASN A 50 1.25 0.91 -11.99
CA ASN A 50 0.67 -0.25 -11.30
C ASN A 50 1.70 -1.32 -10.88
N LEU A 51 2.90 -1.32 -11.48
CA LEU A 51 3.96 -2.28 -11.13
C LEU A 51 4.48 -2.08 -9.70
N HIS A 52 4.41 -0.86 -9.16
CA HIS A 52 4.90 -0.57 -7.81
C HIS A 52 4.19 -1.38 -6.72
N ALA A 53 2.92 -1.74 -6.92
CA ALA A 53 2.16 -2.58 -5.98
C ALA A 53 2.53 -4.07 -6.06
N LEU A 54 3.17 -4.50 -7.15
CA LEU A 54 3.42 -5.91 -7.47
C LEU A 54 4.87 -6.33 -7.21
N PHE A 55 5.79 -5.37 -7.09
CA PHE A 55 7.20 -5.61 -6.77
C PHE A 55 7.50 -5.19 -5.32
N PRO A 56 7.77 -6.15 -4.42
CA PRO A 56 8.11 -5.86 -3.03
C PRO A 56 9.39 -5.01 -2.89
N ASP A 57 10.34 -5.17 -3.83
CA ASP A 57 11.59 -4.43 -3.84
C ASP A 57 11.68 -3.48 -5.04
N ARG A 58 11.48 -2.20 -4.73
CA ARG A 58 11.53 -1.11 -5.71
C ARG A 58 12.95 -0.87 -6.24
N SER A 59 13.99 -1.18 -5.46
CA SER A 59 15.38 -1.00 -5.88
C SER A 59 15.75 -1.98 -6.98
N TYR A 60 15.29 -3.23 -6.85
CA TYR A 60 15.45 -4.29 -7.83
C TYR A 60 14.68 -4.02 -9.14
N LEU A 61 13.44 -3.51 -9.04
CA LEU A 61 12.68 -3.11 -10.23
C LEU A 61 13.40 -1.98 -10.99
N LYS A 62 13.96 -1.00 -10.27
CA LYS A 62 14.68 0.12 -10.89
C LYS A 62 15.91 -0.36 -11.67
N THR A 63 16.72 -1.25 -11.09
CA THR A 63 17.89 -1.83 -11.79
C THR A 63 17.48 -2.64 -13.01
N LEU A 64 16.40 -3.41 -12.96
CA LEU A 64 15.88 -4.15 -14.12
C LEU A 64 15.39 -3.23 -15.25
N LEU A 65 14.74 -2.12 -14.91
CA LEU A 65 14.28 -1.15 -15.90
C LEU A 65 15.41 -0.32 -16.49
N SER A 66 16.43 0.01 -15.69
CA SER A 66 17.59 0.82 -16.13
C SER A 66 18.69 0.03 -16.83
N THR A 67 18.66 -1.32 -16.76
CA THR A 67 19.71 -2.15 -17.39
C THR A 67 19.50 -2.33 -18.89
N ASN A 68 18.32 -1.98 -19.42
CA ASN A 68 18.01 -2.03 -20.85
C ASN A 68 18.01 -0.62 -21.48
N GLU A 69 19.05 0.17 -21.20
CA GLU A 69 19.30 1.50 -21.77
C GLU A 69 19.80 1.41 -23.22
N ASP A 70 19.01 0.82 -24.11
CA ASP A 70 19.07 1.15 -25.53
C ASP A 70 17.70 1.67 -25.95
N ARG A 71 17.51 2.99 -25.81
CA ARG A 71 16.87 3.93 -26.78
C ARG A 71 16.44 5.25 -26.12
N GLN A 72 17.34 6.25 -26.18
CA GLN A 72 17.07 7.70 -26.36
C GLN A 72 16.20 8.49 -25.36
N SER A 73 15.49 7.90 -24.40
CA SER A 73 14.59 8.65 -23.49
C SER A 73 15.27 9.28 -22.28
N THR A 74 16.53 8.94 -21.98
CA THR A 74 17.18 9.27 -20.71
C THR A 74 17.82 10.66 -20.65
N LYS A 75 17.99 11.32 -21.79
CA LYS A 75 18.46 12.72 -21.83
C LYS A 75 17.45 13.75 -21.29
N LEU A 76 16.14 13.45 -21.35
CA LEU A 76 15.08 14.39 -20.93
C LEU A 76 14.77 14.32 -19.42
N ILE A 77 15.15 13.23 -18.76
CA ILE A 77 14.83 12.97 -17.34
C ILE A 77 15.91 13.58 -16.44
N ASP A 78 17.17 13.51 -16.85
CA ASP A 78 18.32 14.03 -16.08
C ASP A 78 18.35 15.57 -15.98
N GLU A 79 17.84 16.27 -16.99
CA GLU A 79 17.73 17.74 -16.95
C GLU A 79 16.65 18.24 -15.98
N ASN A 80 15.56 17.49 -15.80
CA ASN A 80 14.48 17.85 -14.89
C ASN A 80 14.81 17.53 -13.43
N LEU A 81 15.65 16.52 -13.17
CA LEU A 81 16.06 16.17 -11.81
C LEU A 81 16.99 17.23 -11.19
N LYS A 82 17.86 17.85 -11.99
CA LYS A 82 18.76 18.94 -11.56
C LYS A 82 18.06 20.27 -11.25
N LYS A 83 16.88 20.53 -11.80
CA LYS A 83 16.11 21.76 -11.54
C LYS A 83 15.30 21.72 -10.23
N SER A 84 15.11 20.53 -9.64
CA SER A 84 14.24 20.36 -8.46
C SER A 84 14.94 20.41 -7.10
N SER A 85 16.25 20.66 -7.04
CA SER A 85 16.94 20.79 -5.74
C SER A 85 16.71 22.16 -5.11
N PHE A 86 15.56 22.35 -4.47
CA PHE A 86 15.37 23.36 -3.43
C PHE A 86 14.56 22.76 -2.26
N GLN A 87 15.32 22.46 -1.20
CA GLN A 87 14.99 22.41 0.23
C GLN A 87 13.62 21.83 0.66
N THR A 88 13.70 20.63 1.25
CA THR A 88 12.77 20.10 2.25
C THR A 88 12.74 20.96 3.52
N GLU A 89 11.56 21.37 3.96
CA GLU A 89 11.16 21.37 5.37
C GLU A 89 9.78 20.71 5.49
N GLU A 90 9.64 19.91 6.54
CA GLU A 90 8.53 19.00 6.85
C GLU A 90 7.21 19.75 7.11
N LYS A 91 6.06 19.14 6.77
CA LYS A 91 5.19 18.49 7.76
C LYS A 91 3.92 17.85 7.15
N ASP A 92 3.77 16.58 7.53
CA ASP A 92 2.58 15.84 7.95
C ASP A 92 1.39 15.53 7.01
N LYS A 93 1.17 14.19 6.94
CA LYS A 93 -0.06 13.39 6.73
C LYS A 93 -0.59 13.29 5.29
N LEU A 94 -0.47 12.10 4.66
CA LEU A 94 -1.39 10.94 4.74
C LEU A 94 -2.84 11.40 4.46
N ASN A 95 -3.62 10.85 3.53
CA ASN A 95 -3.61 9.54 2.89
C ASN A 95 -4.81 9.47 1.92
N GLU A 96 -4.53 8.94 0.73
CA GLU A 96 -5.32 7.98 -0.06
C GLU A 96 -6.84 8.16 -0.32
N THR A 97 -7.17 8.19 -1.62
CA THR A 97 -8.11 7.30 -2.36
C THR A 97 -9.16 6.53 -1.54
N SER A 98 -10.38 6.25 -1.99
CA SER A 98 -11.13 6.39 -3.24
C SER A 98 -12.48 5.75 -2.91
N VAL A 99 -13.63 6.35 -3.25
CA VAL A 99 -14.89 5.59 -3.35
C VAL A 99 -15.70 6.06 -4.56
N GLU A 100 -15.68 5.17 -5.55
CA GLU A 100 -16.66 4.77 -6.56
C GLU A 100 -18.03 5.48 -6.66
N SER A 101 -18.25 5.98 -7.88
CA SER A 101 -19.47 6.02 -8.71
C SER A 101 -20.78 6.62 -8.16
N LYS A 102 -21.02 7.87 -8.55
CA LYS A 102 -22.35 8.31 -8.98
C LYS A 102 -22.21 8.93 -10.37
N GLU A 103 -22.99 8.43 -11.32
CA GLU A 103 -22.97 8.80 -12.74
C GLU A 103 -22.87 10.33 -12.92
N LEU A 104 -21.71 10.79 -13.39
CA LEU A 104 -21.53 12.19 -13.78
C LEU A 104 -22.08 12.35 -15.19
N MET A 105 -23.21 13.03 -15.29
CA MET A 105 -23.68 13.59 -16.54
C MET A 105 -22.65 14.63 -16.99
N TYR A 106 -21.84 14.30 -17.99
CA TYR A 106 -20.91 15.26 -18.61
C TYR A 106 -21.73 16.31 -19.34
N HIS A 107 -21.80 17.52 -18.79
CA HIS A 107 -22.06 18.70 -19.60
C HIS A 107 -20.75 19.02 -20.33
N SER A 108 -20.61 18.51 -21.56
CA SER A 108 -19.61 19.04 -22.48
C SER A 108 -20.14 20.37 -23.02
N ASP A 109 -19.93 21.45 -22.26
CA ASP A 109 -20.09 22.78 -22.82
C ASP A 109 -18.94 22.99 -23.80
N THR A 110 -19.21 22.66 -25.06
CA THR A 110 -18.32 22.95 -26.19
C THR A 110 -18.47 24.41 -26.57
N GLU A 111 -18.05 25.31 -25.69
CA GLU A 111 -17.68 26.65 -26.10
C GLU A 111 -16.17 26.64 -26.34
N ASN A 112 -15.73 27.01 -27.55
CA ASN A 112 -14.31 27.17 -27.87
C ASN A 112 -13.76 28.40 -27.14
N VAL A 113 -13.66 28.33 -25.82
CA VAL A 113 -13.06 29.35 -24.98
C VAL A 113 -11.55 29.18 -25.09
N SER A 114 -10.85 30.24 -25.47
CA SER A 114 -9.39 30.22 -25.51
C SER A 114 -8.86 29.91 -24.10
N ILE A 115 -7.80 29.09 -24.01
CA ILE A 115 -7.16 28.74 -22.74
C ILE A 115 -6.78 30.00 -21.94
N ASP A 116 -6.39 31.06 -22.65
CA ASP A 116 -6.03 32.35 -22.06
C ASP A 116 -7.21 33.03 -21.35
N GLU A 117 -8.42 32.98 -21.94
CA GLU A 117 -9.63 33.53 -21.33
C GLU A 117 -10.04 32.74 -20.08
N LEU A 118 -9.83 31.42 -20.10
CA LEU A 118 -10.11 30.56 -18.94
C LEU A 118 -9.17 30.88 -17.77
N ILE A 119 -7.89 31.12 -18.09
CA ILE A 119 -6.87 31.50 -17.10
C ILE A 119 -7.20 32.88 -16.50
N GLU A 120 -7.57 33.87 -17.32
CA GLU A 120 -7.98 35.19 -16.80
C GLU A 120 -9.24 35.09 -15.92
N LYS A 121 -10.24 34.32 -16.35
CA LYS A 121 -11.47 34.12 -15.57
C LYS A 121 -11.19 33.41 -14.25
N PHE A 122 -10.30 32.42 -14.23
CA PHE A 122 -9.89 31.74 -13.00
C PHE A 122 -9.15 32.67 -12.03
N ASN A 123 -8.20 33.44 -12.55
CA ASN A 123 -7.42 34.40 -11.75
C ASN A 123 -8.28 35.53 -11.19
N THR A 124 -9.42 35.85 -11.83
CA THR A 124 -10.32 36.91 -11.37
C THR A 124 -11.40 36.38 -10.42
N SER A 125 -11.93 35.17 -10.66
CA SER A 125 -13.12 34.66 -9.96
C SER A 125 -12.84 33.88 -8.68
N TYR A 126 -11.58 33.54 -8.36
CA TYR A 126 -11.14 32.80 -7.16
C TYR A 126 -12.22 31.87 -6.58
N PRO A 127 -12.60 30.81 -7.31
CA PRO A 127 -13.76 29.99 -6.97
C PRO A 127 -13.57 29.38 -5.57
N LYS A 128 -14.43 29.76 -4.64
CA LYS A 128 -14.50 29.16 -3.30
C LYS A 128 -15.60 28.10 -3.31
N ILE A 129 -15.27 26.90 -2.88
CA ILE A 129 -16.26 25.83 -2.68
C ILE A 129 -17.05 26.19 -1.42
N SER A 130 -18.26 26.73 -1.58
CA SER A 130 -19.20 26.89 -0.47
C SER A 130 -19.81 25.55 -0.15
N ILE A 131 -19.41 24.95 0.98
CA ILE A 131 -20.05 23.74 1.49
C ILE A 131 -21.42 24.17 2.04
N CYS A 132 -22.48 23.87 1.30
CA CYS A 132 -23.85 23.97 1.80
C CYS A 132 -24.10 22.75 2.69
N ILE A 133 -23.84 22.89 3.99
CA ILE A 133 -24.33 21.93 4.97
C ILE A 133 -25.81 22.26 5.15
N GLU A 134 -26.68 21.59 4.40
CA GLU A 134 -28.10 21.56 4.74
C GLU A 134 -28.19 20.90 6.13
N GLN A 135 -28.50 21.71 7.13
CA GLN A 135 -28.76 21.25 8.49
C GLN A 135 -30.07 20.44 8.44
N SER A 136 -29.97 19.16 8.10
CA SER A 136 -31.04 18.21 8.39
C SER A 136 -31.07 18.01 9.90
N GLU A 137 -32.20 18.34 10.52
CA GLU A 137 -32.46 18.24 11.97
C GLU A 137 -32.66 16.78 12.42
N GLU A 138 -31.81 15.88 11.94
CA GLU A 138 -31.76 14.51 12.40
C GLU A 138 -30.34 14.27 12.90
N ASP A 139 -30.17 14.42 14.22
CA ASP A 139 -29.02 13.94 14.97
C ASP A 139 -28.96 12.40 14.87
N GLU A 140 -28.75 11.87 13.67
CA GLU A 140 -28.25 10.51 13.51
C GLU A 140 -26.86 10.50 14.13
N VAL A 141 -26.77 9.92 15.33
CA VAL A 141 -25.50 9.61 15.96
C VAL A 141 -24.74 8.73 15.00
N TYR A 142 -23.85 9.33 14.21
CA TYR A 142 -22.93 8.60 13.35
C TYR A 142 -22.10 7.68 14.24
N GLU A 143 -22.48 6.41 14.26
CA GLU A 143 -21.74 5.41 15.01
C GLU A 143 -20.41 5.23 14.30
N ASP A 144 -19.34 5.67 14.95
CA ASP A 144 -17.98 5.57 14.42
C ASP A 144 -17.60 4.10 14.21
N LEU A 145 -17.80 3.62 12.99
CA LEU A 145 -17.51 2.25 12.57
C LEU A 145 -16.03 1.87 12.81
N CYS A 146 -15.13 2.87 12.89
CA CYS A 146 -13.70 2.64 13.13
C CYS A 146 -13.42 2.08 14.53
N LYS A 147 -14.30 2.31 15.51
CA LYS A 147 -14.11 1.77 16.87
C LYS A 147 -14.06 0.25 16.90
N THR A 148 -14.77 -0.40 15.97
CA THR A 148 -14.84 -1.87 15.90
C THR A 148 -13.59 -2.50 15.32
N SER A 149 -12.88 -1.80 14.41
CA SER A 149 -11.64 -2.28 13.80
C SER A 149 -10.41 -2.07 14.69
N VAL A 150 -10.41 -1.00 15.49
CA VAL A 150 -9.35 -0.73 16.49
C VAL A 150 -9.45 -1.67 17.69
N SER A 151 -10.63 -2.22 17.96
CA SER A 151 -10.82 -3.18 19.06
C SER A 151 -10.09 -4.49 18.78
N GLU A 152 -8.95 -4.67 19.44
CA GLU A 152 -8.08 -5.84 19.29
C GLU A 152 -8.78 -7.10 19.82
N LYS A 153 -9.27 -7.95 18.91
CA LYS A 153 -9.84 -9.25 19.25
C LYS A 153 -8.71 -10.20 19.69
N MET A 154 -8.62 -10.49 20.98
CA MET A 154 -7.68 -11.48 21.55
C MET A 154 -8.09 -12.93 21.19
N ASN A 155 -8.13 -13.25 19.90
CA ASN A 155 -8.46 -14.59 19.42
C ASN A 155 -7.29 -15.56 19.55
N ILE A 156 -6.05 -15.05 19.57
CA ILE A 156 -4.83 -15.85 19.65
C ILE A 156 -4.21 -15.66 21.03
N ILE A 157 -4.07 -16.77 21.77
CA ILE A 157 -3.53 -16.79 23.14
C ILE A 157 -2.34 -17.74 23.16
N SER A 158 -1.13 -17.20 23.39
CA SER A 158 0.11 -17.96 23.51
C SER A 158 1.08 -17.33 24.51
N GLU A 159 1.96 -18.15 25.09
CA GLU A 159 3.00 -17.67 26.03
C GLU A 159 3.96 -16.68 25.36
N THR A 160 4.38 -16.97 24.12
CA THR A 160 5.26 -16.10 23.34
C THR A 160 4.63 -14.73 23.11
N LEU A 161 3.33 -14.69 22.77
CA LEU A 161 2.61 -13.43 22.61
C LEU A 161 2.56 -12.65 23.93
N ALA A 162 2.33 -13.31 25.05
CA ALA A 162 2.39 -12.66 26.37
C ALA A 162 3.76 -12.04 26.62
N LYS A 163 4.87 -12.75 26.34
CA LYS A 163 6.24 -12.23 26.45
C LYS A 163 6.48 -11.01 25.57
N VAL A 164 5.98 -11.01 24.34
CA VAL A 164 6.06 -9.85 23.43
C VAL A 164 5.38 -8.62 24.05
N TYR A 165 4.18 -8.77 24.62
CA TYR A 165 3.52 -7.65 25.30
C TYR A 165 4.26 -7.18 26.56
N VAL A 166 4.90 -8.09 27.31
CA VAL A 166 5.78 -7.72 28.43
C VAL A 166 6.96 -6.87 27.95
N ASN A 167 7.61 -7.26 26.86
CA ASN A 167 8.72 -6.51 26.26
C ASN A 167 8.29 -5.13 25.78
N GLN A 168 7.07 -5.02 25.26
CA GLN A 168 6.44 -3.75 24.86
C GLN A 168 5.94 -2.91 26.05
N ARG A 169 6.14 -3.36 27.30
CA ARG A 169 5.60 -2.74 28.54
C ARG A 169 4.07 -2.64 28.57
N ALA A 170 3.38 -3.38 27.72
CA ALA A 170 1.91 -3.45 27.66
C ALA A 170 1.38 -4.49 28.66
N TYR A 171 1.58 -4.25 29.96
CA TYR A 171 1.33 -5.25 31.00
C TYR A 171 -0.14 -5.68 31.12
N ASP A 172 -1.09 -4.78 30.86
CA ASP A 172 -2.52 -5.12 30.92
C ASP A 172 -2.92 -6.18 29.90
N LYS A 173 -2.33 -6.13 28.72
CA LYS A 173 -2.56 -7.14 27.67
C LYS A 173 -1.87 -8.46 28.04
N ALA A 174 -0.63 -8.39 28.53
CA ALA A 174 0.09 -9.59 28.99
C ALA A 174 -0.65 -10.33 30.11
N ILE A 175 -1.16 -9.61 31.12
CA ILE A 175 -1.93 -10.20 32.23
C ILE A 175 -3.19 -10.89 31.74
N LYS A 176 -3.92 -10.30 30.78
CA LYS A 176 -5.11 -10.92 30.19
C LYS A 176 -4.78 -12.24 29.50
N ILE A 177 -3.68 -12.29 28.74
CA ILE A 177 -3.24 -13.51 28.05
C ILE A 177 -2.82 -14.57 29.07
N TYR A 178 -2.03 -14.23 30.08
CA TYR A 178 -1.63 -15.21 31.11
C TYR A 178 -2.84 -15.77 31.87
N ARG A 179 -3.86 -14.96 32.17
CA ARG A 179 -5.11 -15.46 32.75
C ARG A 179 -5.84 -16.45 31.83
N ALA A 180 -5.91 -16.15 30.54
CA ALA A 180 -6.51 -17.06 29.57
C ALA A 180 -5.68 -18.35 29.41
N LEU A 181 -4.35 -18.29 29.53
CA LEU A 181 -3.47 -19.45 29.52
C LEU A 181 -3.66 -20.34 30.76
N ILE A 182 -3.97 -19.79 31.94
CA ILE A 182 -4.29 -20.58 33.14
C ILE A 182 -5.52 -21.45 32.90
N VAL A 183 -6.56 -20.88 32.27
CA VAL A 183 -7.79 -21.63 31.94
C VAL A 183 -7.52 -22.73 30.92
N LYS A 184 -6.59 -22.49 29.98
CA LYS A 184 -6.26 -23.45 28.92
C LYS A 184 -5.28 -24.55 29.37
N TYR A 185 -4.37 -24.24 30.30
CA TYR A 185 -3.28 -25.11 30.75
C TYR A 185 -3.16 -25.10 32.29
N PRO A 186 -4.08 -25.76 33.01
CA PRO A 186 -4.14 -25.71 34.46
C PRO A 186 -2.89 -26.30 35.13
N GLU A 187 -2.22 -27.26 34.50
CA GLU A 187 -0.93 -27.81 34.96
C GLU A 187 0.17 -26.76 35.13
N LYS A 188 0.12 -25.65 34.39
CA LYS A 188 1.09 -24.55 34.47
C LYS A 188 0.61 -23.37 35.30
N ASN A 189 -0.49 -23.52 36.04
CA ASN A 189 -1.12 -22.43 36.78
C ASN A 189 -0.16 -21.68 37.72
N SER A 190 0.63 -22.42 38.52
CA SER A 190 1.59 -21.79 39.46
C SER A 190 2.60 -20.89 38.74
N ILE A 191 3.10 -21.29 37.57
CA ILE A 191 4.05 -20.50 36.78
C ILE A 191 3.39 -19.20 36.31
N PHE A 192 2.20 -19.30 35.73
CA PHE A 192 1.49 -18.13 35.22
C PHE A 192 1.01 -17.19 36.33
N ALA A 193 0.65 -17.72 37.50
CA ALA A 193 0.29 -16.92 38.67
C ALA A 193 1.46 -16.04 39.12
N ASN A 194 2.66 -16.62 39.25
CA ASN A 194 3.88 -15.88 39.62
C ASN A 194 4.19 -14.78 38.59
N LEU A 195 4.11 -15.10 37.28
CA LEU A 195 4.33 -14.12 36.22
C LEU A 195 3.31 -12.97 36.28
N ILE A 196 2.04 -13.23 36.63
CA ILE A 196 1.03 -12.19 36.79
C ILE A 196 1.36 -11.28 37.98
N GLU A 197 1.86 -11.82 39.09
CA GLU A 197 2.27 -11.03 40.26
C GLU A 197 3.44 -10.11 39.93
N GLU A 198 4.51 -10.63 39.32
CA GLU A 198 5.65 -9.83 38.87
C GLU A 198 5.24 -8.69 37.94
N LEU A 199 4.29 -8.95 37.03
CA LEU A 199 3.81 -7.93 36.08
C LEU A 199 2.94 -6.86 36.75
N LYS A 200 2.18 -7.21 37.79
CA LYS A 200 1.43 -6.23 38.58
C LYS A 200 2.37 -5.30 39.34
N GLU A 201 3.44 -5.84 39.93
CA GLU A 201 4.47 -5.03 40.60
C GLU A 201 5.13 -4.08 39.61
N LYS A 202 5.61 -4.58 38.46
CA LYS A 202 6.21 -3.75 37.40
C LYS A 202 5.26 -2.67 36.88
N LYS A 203 3.96 -2.97 36.76
CA LYS A 203 2.94 -1.99 36.39
C LYS A 203 2.79 -0.90 37.45
N ASN A 204 2.79 -1.26 38.73
CA ASN A 204 2.67 -0.29 39.82
C ASN A 204 3.92 0.60 39.92
N SER A 205 5.12 0.04 39.74
CA SER A 205 6.37 0.80 39.73
C SER A 205 6.48 1.80 38.57
N GLN A 206 5.81 1.57 37.44
CA GLN A 206 5.78 2.52 36.31
C GLN A 206 4.78 3.66 36.48
N LYS A 207 3.89 3.57 37.46
CA LYS A 207 2.84 4.57 37.70
C LYS A 207 3.28 5.69 38.66
N ILE A 208 4.52 5.61 39.14
CA ILE A 208 5.18 6.56 40.06
C ILE A 208 6.20 7.34 39.24
#